data_AF-A0A1I0SAH2-F1
#
_entry.id   AF-A0A1I0SAH2-F1
#
_cell.length_a   1.000
_cell.length_b   1.000
_cell.length_c   1.000
_cell.angle_alpha   90.00
_cell.angle_beta   90.00
_cell.angle_gamma   90.00
#
_symmetry.space_group_name_H-M   'P 1'
#
loop_
_entity.id
_entity.type
_entity.pdbx_description
1 polymer ?
#
loop_
_entity_poly.entity_id
_entity_poly.type
_entity_poly.pdbx_seq_one_letter_code
_entity_poly.pdbx_strand_id
1 'polypeptide(L)'
;MSTEQVCPWCGSTDVIRTIPEKDPFHVMVVCQHCQKVINDPAPLGKQKNASTQRAIEEKTVQLAMHGGKIVAIKYYLTEMNKLPGNNIGLREAKDAVENLIFSRGLTSAIKQPSKNGCVIVLIVLVLVIASIVYFYTHR
;
A
#
# COMPACT_ATOMS: atom_id res chain seq x y z
N MET A 1 -19.96 -37.68 1.56
CA MET A 1 -19.97 -36.63 0.51
C MET A 1 -18.54 -36.16 0.35
N SER A 2 -17.86 -36.65 -0.68
CA SER A 2 -16.46 -36.34 -0.96
C SER A 2 -16.40 -34.95 -1.60
N THR A 3 -15.78 -33.99 -0.94
CA THR A 3 -15.51 -32.67 -1.53
C THR A 3 -14.31 -32.83 -2.48
N GLU A 4 -14.57 -32.98 -3.76
CA GLU A 4 -13.53 -32.98 -4.79
C GLU A 4 -12.81 -31.62 -4.75
N GLN A 5 -11.56 -31.63 -4.29
CA GLN A 5 -10.74 -30.42 -4.21
C GLN A 5 -10.15 -30.15 -5.59
N VAL A 6 -10.76 -29.22 -6.32
CA VAL A 6 -10.28 -28.80 -7.64
C VAL A 6 -9.27 -27.66 -7.48
N CYS A 7 -8.17 -27.71 -8.24
CA CYS A 7 -7.17 -26.64 -8.24
C CYS A 7 -7.75 -25.34 -8.83
N PRO A 8 -7.71 -24.21 -8.10
CA PRO A 8 -8.29 -22.94 -8.56
C PRO A 8 -7.49 -22.28 -9.70
N TRP A 9 -6.28 -22.78 -10.01
CA TRP A 9 -5.41 -22.20 -11.04
C TRP A 9 -5.49 -22.91 -12.38
N CYS A 10 -5.61 -24.25 -12.39
CA CYS A 10 -5.61 -25.04 -13.62
C CYS A 10 -6.84 -25.94 -13.78
N GLY A 11 -7.76 -25.97 -12.81
CA GLY A 11 -8.95 -26.82 -12.86
C GLY A 11 -8.67 -28.32 -12.73
N SER A 12 -7.42 -28.73 -12.49
CA SER A 12 -7.05 -30.13 -12.29
C SER A 12 -7.54 -30.65 -10.93
N THR A 13 -8.01 -31.89 -10.92
CA THR A 13 -8.37 -32.67 -9.72
C THR A 13 -7.17 -33.35 -9.07
N ASP A 14 -5.99 -33.27 -9.70
CA ASP A 14 -4.78 -33.97 -9.25
C ASP A 14 -4.05 -33.12 -8.21
N VAL A 15 -4.42 -33.37 -6.96
CA VAL A 15 -3.95 -32.64 -5.79
C VAL A 15 -3.24 -33.60 -4.84
N ILE A 16 -1.98 -33.29 -4.51
CA ILE A 16 -1.12 -34.10 -3.64
C ILE A 16 -1.03 -33.44 -2.27
N ARG A 17 -1.22 -34.22 -1.21
CA ARG A 17 -0.92 -33.80 0.17
C ARG A 17 0.54 -34.15 0.46
N THR A 18 1.38 -33.14 0.70
CA THR A 18 2.76 -33.35 1.11
C THR A 18 2.96 -32.92 2.56
N ILE A 19 3.74 -33.71 3.29
CA ILE A 19 4.10 -33.46 4.68
C ILE A 19 5.56 -32.99 4.67
N PRO A 20 5.85 -31.73 5.03
CA PRO A 20 7.23 -31.24 5.08
C PRO A 20 7.99 -31.92 6.22
N GLU A 21 9.22 -32.39 5.95
CA GLU A 21 10.09 -33.04 6.96
C GLU A 21 10.35 -32.16 8.18
N LYS A 22 10.37 -30.83 7.98
CA LYS A 22 10.70 -29.86 9.03
C LYS A 22 9.56 -29.63 10.01
N ASP A 23 8.31 -29.97 9.64
CA ASP A 23 7.13 -29.66 10.44
C ASP A 23 5.96 -30.63 10.12
N PRO A 24 5.87 -31.80 10.77
CA PRO A 24 4.95 -32.88 10.39
C PRO A 24 3.46 -32.53 10.58
N PHE A 25 3.15 -31.43 11.25
CA PHE A 25 1.80 -30.91 11.44
C PHE A 25 1.33 -29.97 10.32
N HIS A 26 2.23 -29.52 9.44
CA HIS A 26 1.94 -28.58 8.36
C HIS A 26 1.65 -29.33 7.06
N VAL A 27 0.49 -29.98 6.96
CA VAL A 27 0.06 -30.66 5.73
C VAL A 27 -0.24 -29.61 4.66
N MET A 28 0.65 -29.50 3.66
CA MET A 28 0.46 -28.63 2.52
C MET A 28 -0.17 -29.41 1.36
N VAL A 29 -1.02 -28.72 0.62
CA VAL A 29 -1.77 -29.32 -0.48
C VAL A 29 -1.24 -28.69 -1.77
N VAL A 30 -0.64 -29.48 -2.66
CA VAL A 30 0.00 -28.99 -3.88
C VAL A 30 -0.69 -29.58 -5.10
N CYS A 31 -1.04 -28.76 -6.09
CA CYS A 31 -1.54 -29.27 -7.36
C CYS A 31 -0.38 -29.89 -8.15
N GLN A 32 -0.54 -31.13 -8.61
CA GLN A 32 0.48 -31.84 -9.38
C GLN A 32 0.77 -31.20 -10.73
N HIS A 33 -0.26 -30.61 -11.36
CA HIS A 33 -0.15 -30.07 -12.70
C HIS A 33 0.55 -28.70 -12.75
N CYS A 34 0.24 -27.81 -11.80
CA CYS A 34 0.84 -26.47 -11.76
C CYS A 34 1.87 -26.27 -10.65
N GLN A 35 2.14 -27.30 -9.84
CA GLN A 35 3.03 -27.27 -8.67
C GLN A 35 2.74 -26.12 -7.68
N LYS A 36 1.51 -25.59 -7.67
CA LYS A 36 1.11 -24.50 -6.78
C LYS A 36 0.48 -25.05 -5.51
N VAL A 37 0.83 -24.43 -4.38
CA VAL A 37 0.27 -24.73 -3.06
C VAL A 37 -1.14 -24.16 -2.96
N ILE A 38 -2.14 -25.04 -2.78
CA ILE A 38 -3.57 -24.73 -2.64
C ILE A 38 -3.92 -24.34 -1.21
N ASN A 39 -3.38 -25.05 -0.22
CA ASN A 39 -3.51 -24.73 1.20
C ASN A 39 -2.13 -24.46 1.76
N ASP A 40 -1.79 -23.18 1.82
CA ASP A 40 -0.74 -22.70 2.72
C ASP A 40 -1.47 -22.35 4.03
N PRO A 41 -1.27 -23.10 5.14
CA PRO A 41 -1.78 -22.70 6.44
C PRO A 41 -0.95 -21.51 6.98
N ALA A 42 -0.77 -20.46 6.18
CA ALA A 42 -0.42 -19.16 6.71
C ALA A 42 -1.55 -18.76 7.68
N PRO A 43 -1.21 -18.21 8.87
CA PRO A 43 -2.21 -17.93 9.90
C PRO A 43 -3.34 -17.13 9.28
N LEU A 44 -4.59 -17.54 9.48
CA LEU A 44 -5.79 -16.95 8.87
C LEU A 44 -5.88 -15.41 8.96
N GLY A 45 -5.09 -14.77 9.83
CA GLY A 45 -4.88 -13.32 9.86
C GLY A 45 -4.07 -12.75 8.68
N LYS A 46 -3.02 -13.42 8.18
CA LYS A 46 -2.17 -12.91 7.10
C LYS A 46 -2.86 -12.88 5.73
N GLN A 47 -3.69 -13.88 5.40
CA GLN A 47 -4.42 -13.89 4.12
C GLN A 47 -5.55 -12.85 4.08
N LYS A 48 -6.30 -12.66 5.17
CA LYS A 48 -7.29 -11.57 5.28
C LYS A 48 -6.63 -10.19 5.19
N ASN A 49 -5.46 -10.04 5.81
CA ASN A 49 -4.72 -8.79 5.74
C ASN A 49 -4.19 -8.54 4.33
N ALA A 50 -3.77 -9.57 3.58
CA ALA A 50 -3.29 -9.41 2.21
C ALA A 50 -4.39 -8.98 1.21
N SER A 51 -5.61 -9.54 1.33
CA SER A 51 -6.74 -9.10 0.49
C SER A 51 -7.20 -7.69 0.85
N THR A 52 -7.24 -7.37 2.15
CA THR A 52 -7.60 -6.03 2.65
C THR A 52 -6.54 -5.00 2.24
N GLN A 53 -5.26 -5.35 2.32
CA GLN A 53 -4.15 -4.53 1.86
C GLN A 53 -4.25 -4.22 0.37
N ARG A 54 -4.54 -5.21 -0.48
CA ARG A 54 -4.75 -4.98 -1.91
C ARG A 54 -5.92 -4.03 -2.18
N ALA A 55 -7.02 -4.16 -1.45
CA ALA A 55 -8.16 -3.25 -1.56
C ALA A 55 -7.79 -1.81 -1.14
N ILE A 56 -7.00 -1.66 -0.07
CA ILE A 56 -6.49 -0.35 0.38
C ILE A 56 -5.59 0.24 -0.70
N GLU A 57 -4.68 -0.53 -1.28
CA GLU A 57 -3.78 -0.09 -2.35
C GLU A 57 -4.56 0.40 -3.58
N GLU A 58 -5.58 -0.34 -4.02
CA GLU A 58 -6.39 0.03 -5.17
C GLU A 58 -7.19 1.31 -4.92
N LYS A 59 -7.77 1.46 -3.73
CA LYS A 59 -8.45 2.70 -3.31
C LYS A 59 -7.48 3.88 -3.20
N THR A 60 -6.27 3.64 -2.73
CA THR A 60 -5.21 4.64 -2.61
C THR A 60 -4.82 5.19 -3.98
N VAL A 61 -4.74 4.32 -4.99
CA VAL A 61 -4.46 4.73 -6.39
C VAL A 61 -5.59 5.58 -6.95
N GLN A 62 -6.86 5.19 -6.75
CA GLN A 62 -8.01 6.00 -7.16
C GLN A 62 -8.00 7.38 -6.50
N LEU A 63 -7.73 7.44 -5.18
CA LEU A 63 -7.61 8.69 -4.45
C LEU A 63 -6.44 9.54 -4.94
N ALA A 64 -5.32 8.93 -5.31
CA ALA A 64 -4.17 9.65 -5.85
C ALA A 64 -4.51 10.33 -7.19
N MET A 65 -5.29 9.66 -8.05
CA MET A 65 -5.74 10.22 -9.34
C MET A 65 -6.70 11.40 -9.16
N HIS A 66 -7.69 11.29 -8.27
CA HIS A 66 -8.74 12.30 -8.14
C HIS A 66 -8.40 13.42 -7.14
N GLY A 67 -7.80 13.08 -6.00
CA GLY A 67 -7.54 13.99 -4.87
C GLY A 67 -6.08 14.40 -4.73
N GLY A 68 -5.19 13.86 -5.55
CA GLY A 68 -3.75 14.11 -5.47
C GLY A 68 -3.04 13.28 -4.40
N LYS A 69 -1.71 13.36 -4.43
CA LYS A 69 -0.81 12.47 -3.69
C LYS A 69 -0.94 12.56 -2.16
N ILE A 70 -1.22 13.75 -1.62
CA ILE A 70 -1.32 13.97 -0.16
C ILE A 70 -2.51 13.22 0.43
N VAL A 71 -3.66 13.27 -0.26
CA VAL A 71 -4.89 12.59 0.20
C VAL A 71 -4.69 11.08 0.17
N ALA A 72 -4.05 10.55 -0.87
CA ALA A 72 -3.71 9.14 -0.99
C ALA A 72 -2.79 8.66 0.14
N ILE A 73 -1.71 9.40 0.44
CA ILE A 73 -0.79 9.05 1.54
C ILE A 73 -1.52 9.04 2.88
N LYS A 74 -2.37 10.03 3.15
CA LYS A 74 -3.16 10.09 4.39
C LYS A 74 -4.08 8.88 4.52
N TYR A 75 -4.81 8.54 3.45
CA TYR A 75 -5.71 7.39 3.42
C TYR A 75 -4.95 6.08 3.66
N TYR A 76 -3.86 5.85 2.92
CA TYR A 76 -3.03 4.65 3.06
C TYR A 76 -2.51 4.47 4.48
N LEU A 77 -2.00 5.56 5.09
CA LEU A 77 -1.52 5.53 6.48
C LEU A 77 -2.65 5.21 7.47
N THR A 78 -3.82 5.84 7.33
CA THR A 78 -4.94 5.58 8.24
C THR A 78 -5.50 4.17 8.10
N GLU A 79 -5.61 3.64 6.88
CA GLU A 79 -6.18 2.31 6.66
C GLU A 79 -5.22 1.19 7.02
N MET A 80 -3.92 1.36 6.74
CA MET A 80 -2.93 0.37 7.15
C MET A 80 -2.73 0.32 8.67
N ASN A 81 -2.82 1.46 9.37
CA ASN A 81 -2.75 1.48 10.84
C ASN A 81 -4.02 0.92 11.52
N LYS A 82 -5.12 0.74 10.79
CA LYS A 82 -6.30 0.01 11.28
C LYS A 82 -6.11 -1.50 11.24
N LEU A 83 -5.11 -2.01 10.50
CA LEU A 83 -4.84 -3.44 10.44
C LEU A 83 -4.10 -3.89 11.72
N PRO A 84 -4.56 -4.95 12.41
CA PRO A 84 -3.92 -5.42 13.63
C PRO A 84 -2.51 -5.91 13.34
N GLY A 85 -1.52 -5.33 14.03
CA GLY A 85 -0.11 -5.69 13.90
C GLY A 85 0.67 -4.93 12.82
N ASN A 86 0.05 -3.94 12.16
CA ASN A 86 0.70 -3.14 11.12
C ASN A 86 0.73 -1.67 11.56
N ASN A 87 1.86 -1.23 12.12
CA ASN A 87 2.11 0.18 12.43
C ASN A 87 3.10 0.71 11.40
N ILE A 88 2.60 1.50 10.45
CA ILE A 88 3.45 2.13 9.43
C ILE A 88 3.64 3.61 9.71
N GLY A 89 4.88 4.06 9.53
CA GLY A 89 5.25 5.47 9.65
C GLY A 89 4.82 6.30 8.44
N LEU A 90 4.79 7.63 8.62
CA LEU A 90 4.47 8.56 7.53
C LEU A 90 5.43 8.43 6.34
N ARG A 91 6.72 8.19 6.61
CA ARG A 91 7.73 8.01 5.55
C ARG A 91 7.50 6.73 4.76
N GLU A 92 7.20 5.63 5.44
CA GLU A 92 6.90 4.34 4.81
C GLU A 92 5.62 4.41 3.98
N ALA A 93 4.58 5.07 4.50
CA ALA A 93 3.34 5.32 3.75
C ALA A 93 3.61 6.14 2.48
N LYS A 94 4.44 7.20 2.57
CA LYS A 94 4.82 8.01 1.42
C LYS A 94 5.54 7.16 0.37
N ASP A 95 6.57 6.42 0.77
CA ASP A 95 7.39 5.63 -0.16
C ASP A 95 6.59 4.47 -0.77
N ALA A 96 5.70 3.83 -0.01
CA ALA A 96 4.79 2.82 -0.51
C ALA A 96 3.84 3.39 -1.57
N VAL A 97 3.22 4.54 -1.30
CA VAL A 97 2.32 5.19 -2.28
C VAL A 97 3.08 5.65 -3.52
N GLU A 98 4.28 6.19 -3.38
CA GLU A 98 5.14 6.54 -4.52
C GLU A 98 5.47 5.33 -5.39
N ASN A 99 5.85 4.20 -4.77
CA ASN A 99 6.12 2.95 -5.49
C ASN A 99 4.87 2.37 -6.14
N LEU A 100 3.70 2.47 -5.50
CA LEU A 100 2.41 2.00 -6.06
C LEU A 100 1.98 2.82 -7.29
N ILE A 101 2.29 4.11 -7.29
CA ILE A 101 2.05 5.01 -8.41
C ILE A 101 3.05 4.75 -9.52
N PHE A 102 4.33 4.61 -9.16
CA PHE A 102 5.43 4.39 -10.10
C PHE A 102 5.30 3.05 -10.82
N SER A 103 5.04 1.96 -10.09
CA SER A 103 4.85 0.62 -10.66
C SER A 103 3.67 0.53 -11.63
N ARG A 104 2.68 1.41 -11.49
CA ARG A 104 1.51 1.50 -12.39
C ARG A 104 1.67 2.53 -13.51
N GLY A 105 2.82 3.23 -13.58
CA GLY A 105 3.06 4.28 -14.59
C GLY A 105 2.17 5.52 -14.43
N LEU A 106 1.60 5.74 -13.24
CA LEU A 106 0.60 6.79 -12.99
C LEU A 106 1.21 8.12 -12.54
N THR A 107 2.53 8.26 -12.61
CA THR A 107 3.29 9.43 -12.15
C THR A 107 2.88 10.72 -12.88
N SER A 108 2.47 10.62 -14.14
CA SER A 108 2.01 11.73 -14.97
C SER A 108 0.51 12.01 -14.85
N ALA A 109 -0.29 11.07 -14.34
CA ALA A 109 -1.74 11.20 -14.18
C ALA A 109 -2.15 11.88 -12.85
N ILE A 110 -1.21 12.01 -11.92
CA ILE A 110 -1.51 12.54 -10.59
C ILE A 110 -1.27 14.03 -10.58
N LYS A 111 -2.32 14.76 -10.16
CA LYS A 111 -2.30 16.21 -9.99
C LYS A 111 -1.14 16.59 -9.06
N GLN A 112 -0.07 17.13 -9.65
CA GLN A 112 1.05 17.66 -8.89
C GLN A 112 0.57 18.84 -8.02
N PRO A 113 1.12 19.01 -6.81
CA PRO A 113 0.78 20.15 -5.97
C PRO A 113 1.07 21.43 -6.75
N SER A 114 0.09 22.35 -6.75
CA SER A 114 0.14 23.57 -7.55
C SER A 114 1.43 24.36 -7.28
N LYS A 115 2.09 24.82 -8.36
CA LYS A 115 3.28 25.69 -8.30
C LYS A 115 3.06 27.00 -7.51
N ASN A 116 1.80 27.33 -7.23
CA ASN A 116 1.36 28.50 -6.46
C ASN A 116 1.89 28.52 -5.01
N GLY A 117 2.28 27.36 -4.44
CA GLY A 117 2.90 27.30 -3.12
C GLY A 117 4.19 28.12 -3.02
N CYS A 118 4.96 28.22 -4.11
CA CYS A 118 6.19 29.01 -4.15
C CYS A 118 5.91 30.52 -4.01
N VAL A 119 4.82 31.01 -4.61
CA VAL A 119 4.43 32.43 -4.53
C VAL A 119 4.03 32.80 -3.10
N ILE A 120 3.28 31.93 -2.41
CA ILE A 120 2.90 32.15 -1.01
C ILE A 120 4.14 32.22 -0.12
N VAL A 121 5.09 31.31 -0.30
CA VAL A 121 6.36 31.31 0.45
C VAL A 121 7.16 32.59 0.20
N LEU A 122 7.23 33.07 -1.05
CA LEU A 122 7.90 34.33 -1.38
C LEU A 122 7.25 35.54 -0.71
N ILE A 123 5.92 35.63 -0.71
CA ILE A 123 5.20 36.75 -0.06
C ILE A 123 5.49 36.77 1.45
N VAL A 124 5.42 35.60 2.11
CA VAL A 124 5.72 35.49 3.54
C VAL A 124 7.17 35.88 3.83
N LEU A 125 8.11 35.43 2.99
CA LEU A 125 9.53 35.75 3.16
C LEU A 125 9.80 37.26 3.01
N VAL A 126 9.17 37.92 2.04
CA VAL A 126 9.26 39.39 1.88
C VAL A 126 8.69 40.13 3.09
N LEU A 127 7.54 39.69 3.63
CA LEU A 127 6.93 40.30 4.82
C LEU A 127 7.83 40.18 6.06
N VAL A 128 8.51 39.05 6.24
CA VAL A 128 9.47 38.85 7.33
C VAL A 128 10.65 39.81 7.20
N ILE A 129 11.23 39.92 5.99
CA ILE A 129 12.35 40.84 5.74
C ILE A 129 11.91 42.28 5.97
N ALA A 130 10.76 42.70 5.45
CA ALA A 130 10.22 44.04 5.66
C ALA A 130 10.00 44.36 7.14
N SER A 131 9.47 43.39 7.91
CA SER A 131 9.29 43.55 9.36
C SER A 131 10.61 43.73 10.09
N ILE A 132 11.65 42.97 9.72
CA ILE A 132 12.99 43.10 10.29
C ILE A 132 13.58 44.47 9.95
N VAL A 133 13.53 44.88 8.68
CA VAL A 133 14.06 46.18 8.23
C VAL A 133 13.35 47.33 8.95
N TYR A 134 12.02 47.31 9.01
CA TYR A 134 11.23 48.29 9.74
C TYR A 134 11.65 48.36 11.21
N PHE A 135 11.78 47.22 11.88
CA PHE A 135 12.21 47.18 13.28
C PHE A 135 13.63 47.72 13.49
N TYR A 136 14.54 47.52 12.53
CA TYR A 136 15.92 48.03 12.59
C TYR A 136 16.07 49.50 12.17
N THR A 137 15.16 50.03 11.37
CA THR A 137 15.20 51.43 10.91
C THR A 137 14.38 52.38 11.77
N HIS A 138 13.36 51.88 12.48
CA HIS A 138 12.49 52.67 13.34
C HIS A 138 12.81 52.59 14.84
N ARG A 139 13.91 51.93 15.19
CA ARG A 139 14.50 51.88 16.54
C ARG A 139 15.73 52.78 16.58
#